data_AF-A0A0D8XXU0-F1
#
_entry.id   AF-A0A0D8XXU0-F1
#
_cell.length_a   1.000
_cell.length_b   1.000
_cell.length_c   1.000
_cell.angle_alpha   90.00
_cell.angle_beta   90.00
_cell.angle_gamma   90.00
#
_symmetry.space_group_name_H-M   'P 1'
#
loop_
_entity.id
_entity.type
_entity.pdbx_description
1 polymer ?
#
loop_
_entity_poly.entity_id
_entity_poly.type
_entity_poly.pdbx_seq_one_letter_code
_entity_poly.pdbx_strand_id
1 'polypeptide(L)'
;MNRKGPLQKTEESDKPSRIAIVEKDRCKPKNCGLLCKRSCPVVKMGSCCIGRFVVEASSTIAGISEVLCIGCGICVKKCPYDAIKIINLPSNLANETTHRYSMNFFKLHRLPTPRTREVLGLVGTNGIGKSTALKILAGKLKPNLGKYDAPPDWPSILQYFRGSQLQNYFKKFLEDNLKAVVKLQYVDQIPKAAKGTVESILSRKADRGNREQVQQDMGRFPF
;
A
#
# COMPACT_ATOMS: atom_id res chain seq x y z
N MET A 1 16.37 9.30 -30.88
CA MET A 1 16.18 10.72 -30.49
C MET A 1 14.70 10.95 -30.23
N ASN A 2 14.28 11.06 -28.98
CA ASN A 2 13.06 11.80 -28.65
C ASN A 2 13.21 12.34 -27.22
N ARG A 3 13.41 13.65 -27.16
CA ARG A 3 13.82 14.40 -25.97
C ARG A 3 12.67 14.38 -24.98
N LYS A 4 12.93 13.90 -23.75
CA LYS A 4 12.06 14.12 -22.61
C LYS A 4 11.85 15.64 -22.46
N GLY A 5 10.63 16.12 -22.73
CA GLY A 5 10.23 17.47 -22.32
C GLY A 5 10.26 17.55 -20.78
N PRO A 6 10.58 18.72 -20.20
CA PRO A 6 10.88 18.82 -18.79
C PRO A 6 9.61 18.59 -17.97
N LEU A 7 9.62 17.53 -17.16
CA LEU A 7 8.91 17.56 -15.88
C LEU A 7 9.36 18.85 -15.19
N GLN A 8 8.43 19.76 -14.89
CA GLN A 8 8.72 20.93 -14.07
C GLN A 8 9.49 20.46 -12.83
N LYS A 9 10.80 20.71 -12.82
CA LYS A 9 11.63 20.57 -11.64
C LYS A 9 11.22 21.71 -10.73
N THR A 10 10.22 21.49 -9.89
CA THR A 10 10.11 22.25 -8.65
C THR A 10 11.40 21.99 -7.87
N GLU A 11 12.07 23.07 -7.47
CA GLU A 11 13.39 23.08 -6.83
C GLU A 11 13.44 22.40 -5.44
N GLU A 12 12.36 21.74 -5.02
CA GLU A 12 12.28 20.95 -3.78
C GLU A 12 12.82 19.51 -3.91
N SER A 13 13.32 19.12 -5.08
CA SER A 13 13.48 17.72 -5.49
C SER A 13 14.73 16.97 -4.97
N ASP A 14 15.58 17.58 -4.15
CA ASP A 14 16.80 16.93 -3.63
C ASP A 14 16.85 16.70 -2.12
N LYS A 15 15.74 16.91 -1.39
CA LYS A 15 15.69 16.52 0.01
C LYS A 15 15.44 15.01 0.12
N PRO A 16 16.33 14.23 0.78
CA PRO A 16 16.08 12.82 1.02
C PRO A 16 14.79 12.68 1.80
N SER A 17 13.80 12.05 1.17
CA SER A 17 12.50 11.85 1.80
C SER A 17 12.61 10.69 2.78
N ARG A 18 12.16 10.96 4.01
CA ARG A 18 12.24 10.00 5.10
C ARG A 18 10.85 9.48 5.38
N ILE A 19 10.71 8.17 5.47
CA ILE A 19 9.45 7.54 5.87
C ILE A 19 9.66 7.01 7.28
N ALA A 20 8.81 7.47 8.19
CA ALA A 20 8.71 6.91 9.52
C ALA A 20 7.46 6.04 9.56
N ILE A 21 7.63 4.74 9.78
CA ILE A 21 6.55 3.77 9.91
C ILE A 21 6.40 3.42 11.39
N VAL A 22 5.17 3.46 11.90
CA VAL A 22 4.85 3.06 13.28
C VAL A 22 3.80 1.95 13.24
N GLU A 23 4.15 0.79 13.77
CA GLU A 23 3.25 -0.35 13.81
C GLU A 23 2.30 -0.26 15.02
N LYS A 24 0.99 -0.15 14.72
CA LYS A 24 -0.08 -0.01 15.73
C LYS A 24 -0.07 -1.15 16.76
N ASP A 25 0.12 -2.39 16.31
CA ASP A 25 0.00 -3.57 17.16
C ASP A 25 1.12 -3.65 18.21
N ARG A 26 2.30 -3.11 17.87
CA ARG A 26 3.47 -3.11 18.76
C ARG A 26 3.60 -1.82 19.58
N CYS A 27 3.06 -0.70 19.10
CA CYS A 27 3.20 0.60 19.76
C CYS A 27 2.26 0.74 20.96
N LYS A 28 2.79 0.63 22.17
CA LYS A 28 2.03 0.82 23.43
C LYS A 28 2.56 2.05 24.21
N PRO A 29 2.12 3.28 23.89
CA PRO A 29 2.66 4.49 24.50
C PRO A 29 2.33 4.66 25.98
N LYS A 30 1.22 4.08 26.45
CA LYS A 30 0.87 4.04 27.89
C LYS A 30 1.93 3.31 28.71
N ASN A 31 2.49 2.22 28.17
CA ASN A 31 3.44 1.38 28.89
C ASN A 31 4.89 1.86 28.74
N CYS A 32 5.25 2.43 27.58
CA CYS A 32 6.63 2.90 27.35
C CYS A 32 6.88 4.35 27.79
N GLY A 33 5.84 5.08 28.23
CA GLY A 33 5.96 6.47 28.66
C GLY A 33 6.44 7.44 27.56
N LEU A 34 6.23 7.10 26.28
CA LEU A 34 6.72 7.84 25.11
C LEU A 34 8.23 8.10 25.12
N LEU A 35 9.01 7.05 25.42
CA LEU A 35 10.48 7.12 25.39
C LEU A 35 11.05 7.63 24.06
N CYS A 36 10.36 7.35 22.95
CA CYS A 36 10.69 7.87 21.62
C CYS A 36 10.71 9.41 21.59
N LYS A 37 9.71 10.07 22.21
CA LYS A 37 9.62 11.53 22.30
C LYS A 37 10.75 12.12 23.15
N ARG A 38 11.01 11.52 24.33
CA ARG A 38 12.05 11.98 25.27
C ARG A 38 13.47 11.83 24.71
N SER A 39 13.69 10.80 23.90
CA SER A 39 15.01 10.50 23.33
C SER A 39 15.29 11.26 22.03
N CYS A 40 14.28 11.88 21.41
CA CYS A 40 14.44 12.53 20.12
C CYS A 40 15.21 13.85 20.24
N PRO A 41 16.33 14.03 19.52
CA PRO A 41 17.12 15.25 19.59
C PRO A 41 16.33 16.46 19.07
N VAL A 42 15.53 16.28 18.01
CA VAL A 42 14.70 17.35 17.44
C VAL A 42 13.66 17.86 18.43
N VAL A 43 13.10 16.98 19.24
CA VAL A 43 12.17 17.36 20.33
C VAL A 43 12.90 18.07 21.45
N LYS A 44 14.11 17.64 21.81
CA LYS A 44 14.95 18.32 22.80
C LYS A 44 15.35 19.73 22.37
N MET A 45 15.50 19.97 21.07
CA MET A 45 15.75 21.29 20.49
C MET A 45 14.50 22.18 20.39
N GLY A 46 13.35 21.76 20.94
CA GLY A 46 12.12 22.56 20.97
C GLY A 46 11.16 22.36 19.79
N SER A 47 11.43 21.44 18.85
CA SER A 47 10.58 21.18 17.69
C SER A 47 9.66 19.96 17.88
N CYS A 48 8.41 20.03 17.42
CA CYS A 48 7.41 18.95 17.55
C CYS A 48 7.59 17.80 16.53
N CYS A 49 8.77 17.16 16.51
CA CYS A 49 9.04 16.06 15.59
C CYS A 49 8.27 14.76 15.93
N ILE A 50 8.06 14.47 17.21
CA ILE A 50 7.30 13.30 17.67
C ILE A 50 6.11 13.79 18.49
N GLY A 51 4.93 13.57 17.93
CA GLY A 51 3.65 13.92 18.54
C GLY A 51 2.95 12.70 19.10
N ARG A 52 2.00 12.94 20.01
CA ARG A 52 0.98 11.96 20.35
C ARG A 52 -0.14 12.10 19.33
N PHE A 53 -0.38 11.06 18.55
CA PHE A 53 -1.51 11.05 17.62
C PHE A 53 -2.54 10.08 18.18
N VAL A 54 -3.75 10.62 18.41
CA VAL A 54 -4.92 9.82 18.73
C VAL A 54 -5.44 9.33 17.38
N VAL A 55 -5.40 8.02 17.14
CA VAL A 55 -5.97 7.45 15.91
C VAL A 55 -7.42 7.04 16.14
N GLU A 56 -7.76 6.62 17.36
CA GLU A 56 -9.13 6.29 17.81
C GLU A 56 -9.26 6.61 19.32
N ALA A 57 -10.49 6.76 19.83
CA ALA A 57 -10.80 7.19 21.20
C ALA A 57 -10.14 6.34 22.32
N SER A 58 -9.70 5.11 22.02
CA SER A 58 -9.08 4.17 22.96
C SER A 58 -7.58 3.92 22.73
N SER A 59 -7.10 4.05 21.48
CA SER A 59 -5.71 3.76 21.10
C SER A 59 -4.96 5.04 20.77
N THR A 60 -4.06 5.43 21.67
CA THR A 60 -3.07 6.46 21.38
C THR A 60 -1.84 5.78 20.80
N ILE A 61 -1.31 6.32 19.71
CA ILE A 61 -0.05 5.88 19.12
C ILE A 61 0.94 7.04 19.06
N ALA A 62 2.22 6.73 18.96
CA ALA A 62 3.23 7.73 18.64
C ALA A 62 3.17 8.02 17.13
N GLY A 63 3.12 9.29 16.75
CA GLY A 63 3.29 9.71 15.36
C GLY A 63 4.54 10.56 15.21
N ILE A 64 5.19 10.40 14.08
CA ILE A 64 6.47 11.02 13.76
C ILE A 64 6.26 11.89 12.53
N SER A 65 6.56 13.18 12.66
CA SER A 65 6.56 14.09 11.52
C SER A 65 7.72 13.75 10.59
N GLU A 66 7.39 13.34 9.36
CA GLU A 66 8.37 13.03 8.31
C GLU A 66 9.13 14.29 7.84
N VAL A 67 8.52 15.47 8.00
CA VAL A 67 9.11 16.76 7.62
C VAL A 67 10.19 17.20 8.61
N LEU A 68 9.90 17.07 9.92
CA LEU A 68 10.81 17.53 10.98
C LEU A 68 11.85 16.47 11.38
N CYS A 69 11.60 15.20 11.07
CA CYS A 69 12.52 14.13 11.42
C CYS A 69 13.81 14.22 10.61
N ILE A 70 14.95 14.32 11.30
CA ILE A 70 16.28 14.31 10.69
C ILE A 70 16.78 12.91 10.31
N GLY A 71 16.08 11.86 10.73
CA GLY A 71 16.46 10.47 10.41
C GLY A 71 17.57 9.88 11.29
N CYS A 72 17.82 10.43 12.48
CA CYS A 72 18.88 9.98 13.39
C CYS A 72 18.74 8.53 13.92
N GLY A 73 17.57 7.92 13.80
CA GLY A 73 17.33 6.52 14.21
C GLY A 73 17.33 6.26 15.74
N ILE A 74 17.47 7.28 16.57
CA ILE A 74 17.54 7.12 18.04
C ILE A 74 16.22 6.56 18.60
N CYS A 75 15.08 6.99 18.07
CA CYS A 75 13.77 6.50 18.49
C CYS A 75 13.54 5.02 18.15
N VAL A 76 14.16 4.50 17.09
CA VAL A 76 14.12 3.08 16.71
C VAL A 76 14.86 2.27 17.77
N LYS A 77 16.11 2.65 18.07
CA LYS A 77 16.97 1.95 19.05
C LYS A 77 16.43 1.98 20.47
N LYS A 78 15.76 3.07 20.86
CA LYS A 78 15.20 3.23 22.21
C LYS A 78 13.79 2.66 22.35
N CYS A 79 13.15 2.17 21.27
CA CYS A 79 11.82 1.59 21.39
C CYS A 79 11.89 0.19 22.01
N PRO A 80 11.26 -0.07 23.18
CA PRO A 80 11.29 -1.40 23.81
C PRO A 80 10.50 -2.46 23.04
N TYR A 81 9.61 -2.04 22.13
CA TYR A 81 8.73 -2.92 21.35
C TYR A 81 9.11 -2.99 19.86
N ASP A 82 10.20 -2.32 19.47
CA ASP A 82 10.64 -2.20 18.06
C ASP A 82 9.51 -1.75 17.09
N ALA A 83 8.60 -0.91 17.60
CA ALA A 83 7.39 -0.51 16.87
C ALA A 83 7.64 0.57 15.81
N ILE A 84 8.84 1.15 15.75
CA ILE A 84 9.18 2.31 14.91
C ILE A 84 10.24 1.89 13.91
N LYS A 85 10.02 2.15 12.62
CA LYS A 85 10.99 1.97 11.55
C LYS A 85 11.20 3.29 10.82
N ILE A 86 12.45 3.73 10.68
CA ILE A 86 12.81 4.90 9.88
C ILE A 86 13.55 4.40 8.65
N ILE A 87 13.03 4.74 7.47
CA ILE A 87 13.61 4.40 6.18
C ILE A 87 13.98 5.72 5.50
N ASN A 88 15.25 5.87 5.15
CA ASN A 88 15.70 6.96 4.31
C ASN A 88 15.53 6.52 2.86
N LEU A 89 14.68 7.20 2.10
CA LEU A 89 14.52 6.93 0.68
C LEU A 89 15.32 7.93 -0.15
N PRO A 90 15.83 7.50 -1.31
CA PRO A 90 16.31 8.43 -2.31
C PRO A 90 15.16 9.35 -2.73
N SER A 91 15.46 10.64 -2.89
CA SER A 91 14.51 11.72 -3.22
C SER A 91 13.57 11.37 -4.39
N ASN A 92 14.08 10.66 -5.39
CA ASN A 92 13.34 10.24 -6.58
C ASN A 92 12.11 9.34 -6.30
N LEU A 93 12.12 8.54 -5.23
CA LEU A 93 11.02 7.60 -4.96
C LEU A 93 9.84 8.26 -4.24
N ALA A 94 10.05 9.41 -3.61
CA ALA A 94 9.02 10.11 -2.85
C ALA A 94 7.87 10.62 -3.74
N ASN A 95 8.22 11.06 -4.95
CA ASN A 95 7.30 11.65 -5.92
C ASN A 95 6.39 10.62 -6.60
N GLU A 96 6.79 9.35 -6.55
CA GLU A 96 6.06 8.23 -7.14
C GLU A 96 5.19 7.53 -6.09
N THR A 97 4.39 8.26 -5.32
CA THR A 97 3.53 7.64 -4.30
C THR A 97 2.19 7.25 -4.91
N THR A 98 1.87 5.96 -4.96
CA THR A 98 0.54 5.50 -5.41
C THR A 98 -0.49 5.50 -4.28
N HIS A 99 -0.14 4.96 -3.12
CA HIS A 99 -1.10 4.79 -2.03
C HIS A 99 -0.46 4.88 -0.64
N ARG A 100 -1.18 5.44 0.32
CA ARG A 100 -0.79 5.51 1.73
C ARG A 100 -2.02 5.27 2.60
N TYR A 101 -1.95 4.36 3.57
CA TYR A 101 -3.10 4.08 4.45
C TYR A 101 -3.37 5.19 5.46
N SER A 102 -2.32 5.71 6.11
CA SER A 102 -2.41 6.84 7.04
C SER A 102 -1.04 7.46 7.29
N MET A 103 -1.00 8.51 8.11
CA MET A 103 0.24 9.03 8.68
C MET A 103 1.02 7.91 9.37
N ASN A 104 2.33 7.84 9.11
CA ASN A 104 3.25 6.80 9.59
C ASN A 104 2.87 5.35 9.31
N PHE A 105 2.03 5.12 8.30
CA PHE A 105 1.69 3.78 7.83
C PHE A 105 2.37 3.43 6.52
N PHE A 106 2.23 2.16 6.14
CA PHE A 106 2.75 1.62 4.88
C PHE A 106 2.40 2.53 3.68
N LYS A 107 3.43 2.79 2.87
CA LYS A 107 3.38 3.63 1.68
C LYS A 107 3.77 2.77 0.48
N LEU A 108 2.88 2.71 -0.52
CA LEU A 108 3.12 2.05 -1.78
C LEU A 108 3.55 3.10 -2.81
N HIS A 109 4.70 2.89 -3.43
CA HIS A 109 5.25 3.82 -4.41
C HIS A 109 4.78 3.49 -5.83
N ARG A 110 5.34 2.46 -6.45
CA ARG A 110 5.03 2.09 -7.83
C ARG A 110 3.95 1.00 -7.89
N LEU A 111 3.26 0.94 -9.02
CA LEU A 111 2.42 -0.20 -9.37
C LEU A 111 3.03 -1.00 -10.51
N PRO A 112 2.93 -2.33 -10.47
CA PRO A 112 3.24 -3.16 -11.61
C PRO A 112 2.21 -2.94 -12.73
N THR A 113 2.66 -2.91 -13.97
CA THR A 113 1.80 -2.65 -15.14
C THR A 113 1.38 -3.96 -15.78
N PRO A 114 0.09 -4.34 -15.74
CA PRO A 114 -0.37 -5.55 -16.40
C PRO A 114 -0.30 -5.38 -17.91
N ARG A 115 0.28 -6.37 -18.60
CA ARG A 115 0.29 -6.48 -20.07
C ARG A 115 -0.70 -7.55 -20.48
N THR A 116 -1.45 -7.30 -21.56
CA THR A 116 -2.41 -8.27 -22.08
C THR A 116 -1.67 -9.47 -22.67
N ARG A 117 -2.18 -10.68 -22.43
CA ARG A 117 -1.64 -11.96 -22.92
C ARG A 117 -0.27 -12.36 -22.35
N GLU A 118 0.22 -11.67 -21.33
CA GLU A 118 1.46 -12.01 -20.63
C GLU A 118 1.17 -12.29 -19.14
N VAL A 119 1.94 -13.20 -18.54
CA VAL A 119 1.88 -13.47 -17.09
C VAL A 119 2.88 -12.58 -16.38
N LEU A 120 2.37 -11.73 -15.47
CA LEU A 120 3.21 -10.84 -14.67
C LEU A 120 3.56 -11.49 -13.32
N GLY A 121 4.83 -11.84 -13.13
CA GLY A 121 5.36 -12.32 -11.86
C GLY A 121 5.60 -11.18 -10.85
N LEU A 122 5.09 -11.32 -9.63
CA LEU A 122 5.34 -10.39 -8.52
C LEU A 122 6.07 -11.09 -7.38
N VAL A 123 7.40 -10.89 -7.32
CA VAL A 123 8.28 -11.50 -6.30
C VAL A 123 8.77 -10.44 -5.33
N GLY A 124 8.81 -10.76 -4.04
CA GLY A 124 9.32 -9.89 -2.99
C GLY A 124 8.99 -10.41 -1.60
N THR A 125 9.57 -9.82 -0.57
CA THR A 125 9.31 -10.19 0.83
C THR A 125 7.87 -9.89 1.25
N ASN A 126 7.42 -10.52 2.34
CA ASN A 126 6.12 -10.19 2.93
C ASN A 126 6.14 -8.77 3.50
N GLY A 127 5.03 -8.06 3.38
CA GLY A 127 4.92 -6.67 3.84
C GLY A 127 5.42 -5.60 2.86
N ILE A 128 5.94 -5.97 1.68
CA ILE A 128 6.38 -4.99 0.66
C ILE A 128 5.23 -4.35 -0.15
N GLY A 129 3.97 -4.79 0.07
CA GLY A 129 2.79 -4.24 -0.59
C GLY A 129 2.26 -5.00 -1.80
N LYS A 130 2.70 -6.24 -2.05
CA LYS A 130 2.19 -7.11 -3.15
C LYS A 130 0.66 -7.21 -3.14
N SER A 131 0.08 -7.56 -1.99
CA SER A 131 -1.37 -7.69 -1.84
C SER A 131 -2.09 -6.35 -2.00
N THR A 132 -1.47 -5.23 -1.59
CA THR A 132 -2.01 -3.88 -1.79
C THR A 132 -2.01 -3.49 -3.26
N ALA A 133 -0.93 -3.77 -4.00
CA ALA A 133 -0.85 -3.53 -5.44
C ALA A 133 -1.91 -4.33 -6.20
N LEU A 134 -2.11 -5.61 -5.86
CA LEU A 134 -3.17 -6.44 -6.45
C LEU A 134 -4.58 -5.92 -6.15
N LYS A 135 -4.84 -5.42 -4.92
CA LYS A 135 -6.13 -4.81 -4.57
C LYS A 135 -6.41 -3.55 -5.39
N ILE A 136 -5.37 -2.74 -5.67
CA ILE A 136 -5.49 -1.53 -6.48
C ILE A 136 -5.76 -1.89 -7.94
N LEU A 137 -4.97 -2.82 -8.51
CA LEU A 137 -5.19 -3.29 -9.88
C LEU A 137 -6.56 -3.95 -10.06
N ALA A 138 -7.09 -4.58 -9.01
CA ALA A 138 -8.41 -5.17 -9.03
C ALA A 138 -9.57 -4.18 -8.80
N GLY A 139 -9.27 -2.89 -8.59
CA GLY A 139 -10.27 -1.87 -8.31
C GLY A 139 -10.95 -1.97 -6.94
N LYS A 140 -10.52 -2.91 -6.08
CA LYS A 140 -11.02 -3.04 -4.69
C LYS A 140 -10.49 -1.94 -3.78
N LEU A 141 -9.40 -1.28 -4.17
CA LEU A 141 -8.79 -0.18 -3.44
C LEU A 141 -8.42 0.94 -4.40
N LYS A 142 -8.94 2.15 -4.18
CA LYS A 142 -8.60 3.33 -4.97
C LYS A 142 -7.23 3.87 -4.54
N PRO A 143 -6.30 4.16 -5.47
CA PRO A 143 -5.04 4.81 -5.12
C PRO A 143 -5.33 6.25 -4.68
N ASN A 144 -4.65 6.70 -3.63
CA ASN A 144 -4.89 8.03 -3.05
C ASN A 144 -3.71 8.99 -3.23
N LEU A 145 -2.68 8.57 -3.98
CA LEU A 145 -1.50 9.37 -4.31
C LEU A 145 -0.78 9.96 -3.08
N GLY A 146 -0.89 9.29 -1.92
CA GLY A 146 -0.35 9.77 -0.65
C GLY A 146 -1.26 10.71 0.15
N LYS A 147 -2.38 11.16 -0.44
CA LYS A 147 -3.41 11.99 0.23
C LYS A 147 -4.43 11.09 0.93
N TYR A 148 -4.14 10.69 2.16
CA TYR A 148 -5.02 9.79 2.92
C TYR A 148 -6.21 10.51 3.58
N ASP A 149 -6.07 11.78 3.95
CA ASP A 149 -7.15 12.57 4.57
C ASP A 149 -8.22 13.00 3.57
N ALA A 150 -7.81 13.32 2.34
CA ALA A 150 -8.70 13.73 1.25
C ALA A 150 -8.30 12.97 -0.03
N PRO A 151 -8.79 11.73 -0.22
CA PRO A 151 -8.43 10.92 -1.36
C PRO A 151 -8.97 11.54 -2.66
N PRO A 152 -8.15 11.68 -3.71
CA PRO A 152 -8.54 12.32 -4.97
C PRO A 152 -9.54 11.49 -5.78
N ASP A 153 -10.19 12.15 -6.74
CA ASP A 153 -11.08 11.51 -7.70
C ASP A 153 -10.36 10.79 -8.84
N TRP A 154 -11.08 9.91 -9.53
CA TRP A 154 -10.56 9.15 -10.68
C TRP A 154 -9.95 10.05 -11.76
N PRO A 155 -10.52 11.21 -12.14
CA PRO A 155 -9.89 12.11 -13.09
C PRO A 155 -8.50 12.59 -12.66
N SER A 156 -8.33 12.95 -11.39
CA SER A 156 -7.04 13.38 -10.83
C SER A 156 -6.03 12.23 -10.81
N ILE A 157 -6.48 11.01 -10.54
CA ILE A 157 -5.64 9.80 -10.59
C ILE A 157 -5.18 9.53 -12.03
N LEU A 158 -6.09 9.62 -13.01
CA LEU A 158 -5.76 9.44 -14.42
C LEU A 158 -4.79 10.51 -14.92
N GLN A 159 -4.92 11.75 -14.43
CA GLN A 159 -4.00 12.84 -14.72
C GLN A 159 -2.60 12.56 -14.15
N TYR A 160 -2.51 12.00 -12.95
CA TYR A 160 -1.23 11.61 -12.34
C TYR A 160 -0.51 10.53 -13.15
N PHE A 161 -1.26 9.53 -13.65
CA PHE A 161 -0.70 8.45 -14.48
C PHE A 161 -0.57 8.82 -15.97
N ARG A 162 -0.76 10.09 -16.35
CA ARG A 162 -0.76 10.51 -17.76
C ARG A 162 0.54 10.15 -18.46
N GLY A 163 0.42 9.50 -19.63
CA GLY A 163 1.58 9.06 -20.42
C GLY A 163 2.20 7.74 -19.95
N SER A 164 1.58 7.06 -18.98
CA SER A 164 1.95 5.70 -18.56
C SER A 164 0.97 4.64 -19.09
N GLN A 165 1.41 3.38 -19.15
CA GLN A 165 0.54 2.24 -19.50
C GLN A 165 -0.62 2.04 -18.50
N LEU A 166 -0.46 2.50 -17.26
CA LEU A 166 -1.49 2.41 -16.22
C LEU A 166 -2.69 3.31 -16.53
N GLN A 167 -2.49 4.44 -17.21
CA GLN A 167 -3.60 5.30 -17.62
C GLN A 167 -4.57 4.54 -18.51
N ASN A 168 -4.05 3.81 -19.50
CA ASN A 168 -4.86 3.00 -20.40
C ASN A 168 -5.56 1.87 -19.64
N TYR A 169 -4.89 1.24 -18.68
CA TYR A 169 -5.48 0.21 -17.82
C TYR A 169 -6.65 0.76 -17.00
N PHE A 170 -6.47 1.89 -16.30
CA PHE A 170 -7.54 2.50 -15.50
C PHE A 170 -8.67 3.06 -16.36
N LYS A 171 -8.37 3.57 -17.55
CA LYS A 171 -9.40 4.00 -18.51
C LYS A 171 -10.25 2.82 -18.97
N LYS A 172 -9.64 1.71 -19.39
CA LYS A 172 -10.35 0.46 -19.72
C LYS A 172 -11.11 -0.11 -18.52
N PHE A 173 -10.58 0.05 -17.31
CA PHE A 173 -11.27 -0.38 -16.11
C PHE A 173 -12.58 0.40 -15.89
N LEU A 174 -12.60 1.71 -16.16
CA LEU A 174 -13.78 2.57 -16.02
C LEU A 174 -14.76 2.45 -17.20
N GLU A 175 -14.25 2.30 -18.43
CA GLU A 175 -15.06 2.28 -19.66
C GLU A 175 -15.54 0.85 -20.02
N ASP A 176 -14.66 -0.15 -19.99
CA ASP A 176 -14.93 -1.51 -20.49
C ASP A 176 -15.41 -2.49 -19.40
N ASN A 177 -15.73 -2.00 -18.18
CA ASN A 177 -16.14 -2.83 -17.04
C ASN A 177 -15.22 -4.05 -16.81
N LEU A 178 -13.90 -3.84 -16.90
CA LEU A 178 -12.93 -4.92 -16.71
C LEU A 178 -13.06 -5.53 -15.32
N LYS A 179 -13.65 -6.73 -15.24
CA LYS A 179 -13.82 -7.47 -13.98
C LYS A 179 -12.55 -8.21 -13.62
N ALA A 180 -11.78 -7.63 -12.71
CA ALA A 180 -10.62 -8.28 -12.14
C ALA A 180 -11.04 -9.25 -11.01
N VAL A 181 -10.65 -10.52 -11.14
CA VAL A 181 -10.86 -11.54 -10.11
C VAL A 181 -9.55 -11.75 -9.36
N VAL A 182 -9.61 -11.67 -8.03
CA VAL A 182 -8.44 -11.88 -7.15
C VAL A 182 -8.71 -13.06 -6.24
N LYS A 183 -7.83 -14.05 -6.27
CA LYS A 183 -7.84 -15.17 -5.31
C LYS A 183 -7.55 -14.63 -3.90
N LEU A 184 -8.35 -15.04 -2.93
CA LEU A 184 -8.12 -14.73 -1.52
C LEU A 184 -6.74 -15.23 -1.11
N GLN A 185 -5.99 -14.39 -0.37
CA GLN A 185 -4.67 -14.76 0.13
C GLN A 185 -4.74 -15.87 1.18
N TYR A 186 -5.80 -15.88 2.00
CA TYR A 186 -6.05 -16.90 3.02
C TYR A 186 -7.18 -17.82 2.55
N VAL A 187 -6.85 -19.08 2.24
CA VAL A 187 -7.82 -20.09 1.77
C VAL A 187 -8.79 -20.51 2.88
N ASP A 188 -8.39 -20.41 4.15
CA ASP A 188 -9.22 -20.72 5.31
C ASP A 188 -10.44 -19.80 5.46
N GLN A 189 -10.44 -18.66 4.74
CA GLN A 189 -11.57 -17.73 4.73
C GLN A 189 -12.65 -18.13 3.72
N ILE A 190 -12.37 -19.07 2.81
CA ILE A 190 -13.31 -19.51 1.78
C ILE A 190 -14.57 -20.15 2.41
N PRO A 191 -14.48 -21.08 3.38
CA PRO A 191 -15.66 -21.68 3.99
C PRO A 191 -16.54 -20.68 4.76
N LYS A 192 -15.94 -19.59 5.26
CA LYS A 192 -16.68 -18.50 5.92
C LYS A 192 -17.47 -17.66 4.92
N ALA A 193 -16.92 -17.47 3.72
CA ALA A 193 -17.50 -16.63 2.67
C ALA A 193 -18.52 -17.37 1.80
N ALA A 194 -18.41 -18.70 1.66
CA ALA A 194 -19.30 -19.51 0.84
C ALA A 194 -19.72 -20.78 1.61
N LYS A 195 -21.02 -20.84 1.96
CA LYS A 195 -21.66 -22.03 2.52
C LYS A 195 -22.29 -22.86 1.40
N GLY A 196 -22.12 -24.18 1.44
CA GLY A 196 -22.70 -25.13 0.47
C GLY A 196 -21.72 -26.22 0.04
N THR A 197 -22.19 -27.14 -0.81
CA THR A 197 -21.33 -28.16 -1.43
C THR A 197 -20.40 -27.50 -2.46
N VAL A 198 -19.21 -28.08 -2.66
CA VAL A 198 -18.22 -27.57 -3.61
C VAL A 198 -18.80 -27.48 -5.02
N GLU A 199 -19.60 -28.48 -5.41
CA GLU A 199 -20.29 -28.51 -6.70
C GLU A 199 -21.24 -27.32 -6.91
N SER A 200 -22.12 -27.03 -5.93
CA SER A 200 -23.04 -25.89 -6.03
C SER A 200 -22.31 -24.56 -6.11
N ILE A 201 -21.19 -24.41 -5.37
CA ILE A 201 -20.37 -23.20 -5.37
C ILE A 201 -19.70 -23.00 -6.73
N LEU A 202 -19.17 -24.08 -7.32
CA LEU A 202 -18.55 -24.06 -8.64
C LEU A 202 -19.58 -23.74 -9.73
N SER A 203 -20.76 -24.38 -9.72
CA SER A 203 -21.85 -24.08 -10.66
C SER A 203 -22.26 -22.61 -10.61
N ARG A 204 -22.35 -22.03 -9.40
CA ARG A 204 -22.77 -20.62 -9.22
C ARG A 204 -21.72 -19.60 -9.67
N LYS A 205 -20.44 -19.98 -9.73
CA LYS A 205 -19.31 -19.07 -10.02
C LYS A 205 -18.66 -19.30 -11.38
N ALA A 206 -19.16 -20.27 -12.16
CA ALA A 206 -18.63 -20.59 -13.47
C ALA A 206 -19.19 -19.64 -14.55
N ASP A 207 -18.52 -18.51 -14.77
CA ASP A 207 -18.97 -17.50 -15.76
C ASP A 207 -18.52 -17.80 -17.20
N ARG A 208 -17.53 -18.70 -17.41
CA ARG A 208 -16.86 -18.90 -18.71
C ARG A 208 -17.12 -20.26 -19.37
N GLY A 209 -18.03 -21.07 -18.83
CA GLY A 209 -18.38 -22.39 -19.39
C GLY A 209 -17.24 -23.42 -19.43
N ASN A 210 -16.06 -23.11 -18.87
CA ASN A 210 -14.84 -23.92 -18.95
C ASN A 210 -14.63 -24.81 -17.72
N ARG A 211 -15.71 -25.19 -17.03
CA ARG A 211 -15.64 -25.97 -15.78
C ARG A 211 -14.99 -27.34 -16.00
N GLU A 212 -15.43 -28.07 -17.03
CA GLU A 212 -15.01 -29.44 -17.30
C GLU A 212 -13.52 -29.52 -17.62
N GLN A 213 -13.03 -28.59 -18.44
CA GLN A 213 -11.61 -28.50 -18.78
C GLN A 213 -10.75 -28.20 -17.55
N VAL A 214 -11.15 -27.24 -16.71
CA VAL A 214 -10.42 -26.91 -15.47
C VAL A 214 -10.44 -28.07 -14.47
N GLN A 215 -11.55 -28.83 -14.40
CA GLN A 215 -11.63 -30.03 -13.54
C GLN A 215 -10.73 -31.16 -14.05
N GLN A 216 -10.59 -31.30 -15.37
CA GLN A 216 -9.68 -32.28 -15.98
C GLN A 216 -8.22 -31.90 -15.73
N ASP A 217 -7.86 -30.62 -15.92
CA ASP A 217 -6.49 -30.11 -15.76
C ASP A 217 -6.00 -30.17 -14.30
N MET A 218 -6.90 -29.98 -13.33
CA MET A 218 -6.57 -30.02 -11.90
C MET A 218 -6.46 -31.44 -11.34
N GLY A 219 -6.74 -32.46 -12.16
CA GLY A 219 -6.90 -33.85 -11.74
C GLY A 219 -8.21 -34.06 -10.99
N ARG A 220 -8.99 -35.07 -11.38
CA ARG A 220 -10.24 -35.44 -10.70
C ARG A 220 -9.96 -35.66 -9.21
N PHE A 221 -10.39 -34.73 -8.36
CA PHE A 221 -10.54 -35.00 -6.95
C PHE A 221 -11.73 -35.96 -6.81
N PRO A 222 -11.55 -37.19 -6.30
CA PRO A 222 -12.67 -38.04 -5.97
C PRO A 222 -13.45 -37.31 -4.85
N PHE A 223 -14.66 -36.87 -5.17
CA PHE A 223 -15.63 -36.45 -4.18
C PHE A 223 -16.40 -37.67 -3.70
#